data_AF-A0A1H4I0N2-F1
#
_entry.id   AF-A0A1H4I0N2-F1
#
_cell.length_a   1.000
_cell.length_b   1.000
_cell.length_c   1.000
_cell.angle_alpha   90.00
_cell.angle_beta   90.00
_cell.angle_gamma   90.00
#
_symmetry.space_group_name_H-M   'P 1'
#
loop_
_entity.id
_entity.type
_entity.pdbx_description
1 polymer ?
#
loop_
_entity_poly.entity_id
_entity_poly.type
_entity_poly.pdbx_seq_one_letter_code
_entity_poly.pdbx_strand_id
1 'polypeptide(L)'
;MSEFSILKKVFHVINTTAIANRNEFKSLEFHRREIAESMKQLLSDIKAKQINFELSTRSELENLGFTFRRADNGASMMLIPLYILSVIPEGTEIINFNGSKRYIGIDHLDDDHRGGYLSYGIELKDT
;
A
#
# COMPACT_ATOMS: atom_id res chain seq x y z
N MET A 1 9.98 11.21 -12.92
CA MET A 1 10.23 11.00 -11.48
C MET A 1 10.74 9.58 -11.28
N SER A 2 12.00 9.39 -10.85
CA SER A 2 12.57 8.04 -10.61
C SER A 2 11.89 7.33 -9.44
N GLU A 3 11.92 6.00 -9.39
CA GLU A 3 11.41 5.19 -8.25
C GLU A 3 11.97 5.65 -6.90
N PHE A 4 13.23 6.08 -6.87
CA PHE A 4 13.88 6.68 -5.70
C PHE A 4 13.13 7.89 -5.11
N SER A 5 12.36 8.62 -5.93
CA SER A 5 11.56 9.75 -5.45
C SER A 5 10.32 9.31 -4.66
N ILE A 6 9.76 8.13 -4.94
CA ILE A 6 8.57 7.62 -4.26
C ILE A 6 8.97 7.03 -2.89
N LEU A 7 10.03 6.21 -2.88
CA LEU A 7 10.63 5.65 -1.65
C LEU A 7 10.99 6.73 -0.63
N LYS A 8 11.61 7.83 -1.06
CA LYS A 8 11.95 8.96 -0.17
C LYS A 8 10.70 9.58 0.49
N LYS A 9 9.59 9.66 -0.24
CA LYS A 9 8.33 10.19 0.29
C LYS A 9 7.68 9.23 1.30
N VAL A 10 7.69 7.93 1.01
CA VAL A 10 7.22 6.88 1.94
C VAL A 10 8.03 6.93 3.25
N PHE A 11 9.36 6.94 3.16
CA PHE A 11 10.23 7.06 4.33
C PHE A 11 10.01 8.38 5.10
N HIS A 12 9.80 9.48 4.39
CA HIS A 12 9.50 10.76 5.02
C HIS A 12 8.21 10.69 5.86
N VAL A 13 7.13 10.13 5.31
CA VAL A 13 5.85 9.97 6.05
C VAL A 13 6.04 9.08 7.28
N ILE A 14 6.70 7.93 7.14
CA ILE A 14 6.95 7.00 8.25
C ILE A 14 7.73 7.70 9.37
N ASN A 15 8.81 8.40 9.02
CA ASN A 15 9.64 9.10 10.00
C ASN A 15 8.90 10.25 10.69
N THR A 16 8.14 11.06 9.94
CA THR A 16 7.35 12.16 10.52
C THR A 16 6.29 11.63 11.49
N THR A 17 5.65 10.50 11.16
CA THR A 17 4.69 9.82 12.05
C THR A 17 5.34 9.31 13.33
N ALA A 18 6.52 8.68 13.21
CA ALA A 18 7.27 8.17 14.36
C ALA A 18 7.75 9.29 15.29
N ILE A 19 8.16 10.44 14.73
CA ILE A 19 8.58 11.63 15.50
C ILE A 19 7.39 12.28 16.19
N ALA A 20 6.24 12.38 15.51
CA ALA A 20 5.01 12.94 16.07
C ALA A 20 4.52 12.16 17.29
N ASN A 21 4.61 10.84 17.26
CA ASN A 21 4.24 9.99 18.40
C ASN A 21 5.16 10.12 19.62
N ARG A 22 6.35 10.74 19.48
CA ARG A 22 7.31 10.92 20.59
C ARG A 22 7.25 12.29 21.26
N ASN A 23 6.60 13.29 20.68
CA ASN A 23 6.61 14.67 21.19
C ASN A 23 5.19 15.13 21.61
N GLU A 24 5.08 15.75 22.79
CA GLU A 24 3.81 16.14 23.40
C GLU A 24 3.07 17.27 22.64
N PHE A 25 1.87 16.92 22.15
CA PHE A 25 0.64 17.68 21.88
C PHE A 25 0.63 18.99 21.05
N LYS A 26 1.65 19.86 21.05
CA LYS A 26 1.63 21.08 20.21
C LYS A 26 2.17 20.88 18.79
N SER A 27 2.97 19.84 18.57
CA SER A 27 3.49 19.45 17.25
C SER A 27 2.59 18.44 16.52
N LEU A 28 1.61 17.85 17.19
CA LEU A 28 0.83 16.75 16.63
C LEU A 28 -0.01 17.17 15.43
N GLU A 29 -0.72 18.30 15.51
CA GLU A 29 -1.53 18.82 14.40
C GLU A 29 -0.67 19.27 13.21
N PHE A 30 0.48 19.89 13.47
CA PHE A 30 1.45 20.21 12.43
C PHE A 30 1.95 18.94 11.73
N HIS A 31 2.37 17.93 12.49
CA HIS A 31 2.83 16.67 11.91
C HIS A 31 1.72 15.91 11.18
N ARG A 32 0.49 15.90 11.70
CA ARG A 32 -0.67 15.32 11.03
C ARG A 32 -0.91 15.97 9.67
N ARG A 33 -0.81 17.30 9.60
CA ARG A 33 -0.92 18.05 8.35
C ARG A 33 0.20 17.69 7.38
N GLU A 34 1.45 17.71 7.83
CA GLU A 34 2.61 17.35 6.99
C GLU A 34 2.49 15.91 6.45
N ILE A 35 2.06 14.96 7.30
CA ILE A 35 1.80 13.57 6.91
C ILE A 35 0.68 13.51 5.88
N ALA A 36 -0.44 14.20 6.12
CA ALA A 36 -1.58 14.19 5.21
C ALA A 36 -1.23 14.80 3.84
N GLU A 37 -0.51 15.92 3.81
CA GLU A 37 -0.05 16.56 2.57
C GLU A 37 0.95 15.67 1.82
N SER A 38 1.92 15.08 2.53
CA SER A 38 2.89 14.14 1.95
C SER A 38 2.22 12.88 1.40
N MET A 39 1.25 12.32 2.13
CA MET A 39 0.47 11.16 1.68
C MET A 39 -0.38 11.48 0.47
N LYS A 40 -1.05 12.64 0.46
CA LYS A 40 -1.83 13.10 -0.68
C LYS A 40 -0.96 13.20 -1.93
N GLN A 41 0.23 13.77 -1.81
CA GLN A 41 1.16 13.87 -2.94
C GLN A 41 1.65 12.50 -3.40
N LEU A 42 2.02 11.61 -2.48
CA LEU A 42 2.44 10.24 -2.79
C LEU A 42 1.35 9.49 -3.58
N LEU A 43 0.11 9.52 -3.09
CA LEU A 43 -1.02 8.86 -3.74
C LEU A 43 -1.32 9.46 -5.12
N SER A 44 -1.25 10.79 -5.24
CA SER A 44 -1.37 11.45 -6.54
C SER A 44 -0.31 10.99 -7.53
N ASP A 45 0.95 10.85 -7.10
CA ASP A 45 2.05 10.42 -7.95
C ASP A 45 1.89 8.95 -8.38
N ILE A 46 1.48 8.07 -7.46
CA ILE A 46 1.19 6.66 -7.76
C ILE A 46 0.08 6.56 -8.81
N LYS A 47 -1.03 7.29 -8.58
CA LYS A 47 -2.17 7.30 -9.50
C LYS A 47 -1.77 7.84 -10.89
N ALA A 48 -0.96 8.89 -10.95
CA ALA A 48 -0.48 9.46 -12.21
C ALA A 48 0.42 8.52 -13.01
N LYS A 49 1.14 7.60 -12.35
CA LYS A 49 2.00 6.62 -13.01
C LYS A 49 1.23 5.46 -13.67
N GLN A 50 -0.06 5.29 -13.39
CA GLN A 50 -0.87 4.19 -13.91
C GLN A 50 -0.17 2.83 -13.72
N ILE A 51 0.33 2.59 -12.50
CA ILE A 51 1.06 1.35 -12.17
C ILE A 51 0.15 0.15 -12.42
N ASN A 52 0.62 -0.81 -13.22
CA ASN A 52 -0.02 -2.10 -13.34
C ASN A 52 0.48 -3.02 -12.22
N PHE A 53 -0.28 -3.09 -11.14
CA PHE A 53 0.09 -3.86 -9.95
C PHE A 53 0.25 -5.35 -10.23
N GLU A 54 -0.56 -5.94 -11.13
CA GLU A 54 -0.52 -7.37 -11.49
C GLU A 54 0.74 -7.77 -12.27
N LEU A 55 1.38 -6.80 -12.93
CA LEU A 55 2.64 -7.00 -13.67
C LEU A 55 3.86 -6.47 -12.91
N SER A 56 3.66 -5.89 -11.73
CA SER A 56 4.75 -5.35 -10.92
C SER A 56 5.54 -6.50 -10.31
N THR A 57 6.86 -6.38 -10.35
CA THR A 57 7.76 -7.28 -9.65
C THR A 57 7.60 -7.16 -8.15
N ARG A 58 8.05 -8.18 -7.43
CA ARG A 58 8.10 -8.15 -5.96
C ARG A 58 8.82 -6.90 -5.43
N SER A 59 9.98 -6.55 -6.01
CA SER A 59 10.79 -5.42 -5.57
C SER A 59 10.05 -4.08 -5.74
N GLU A 60 9.36 -3.89 -6.87
CA GLU A 60 8.55 -2.69 -7.12
C GLU A 60 7.40 -2.56 -6.11
N LEU A 61 6.74 -3.67 -5.79
CA LEU A 61 5.67 -3.70 -4.79
C LEU A 61 6.21 -3.45 -3.37
N GLU A 62 7.36 -4.04 -2.99
CA GLU A 62 8.04 -3.78 -1.71
C GLU A 62 8.43 -2.30 -1.59
N ASN A 63 8.88 -1.66 -2.68
CA ASN A 63 9.19 -0.24 -2.72
C ASN A 63 7.97 0.67 -2.50
N LEU A 64 6.77 0.17 -2.80
CA LEU A 64 5.50 0.82 -2.50
C LEU A 64 4.98 0.51 -1.09
N GLY A 65 5.69 -0.34 -0.33
CA GLY A 65 5.38 -0.71 1.04
C GLY A 65 4.53 -1.98 1.18
N PHE A 66 4.25 -2.68 0.08
CA PHE A 66 3.59 -3.98 0.13
C PHE A 66 4.47 -4.99 0.85
N THR A 67 3.85 -6.01 1.45
CA THR A 67 4.56 -7.02 2.23
C THR A 67 4.24 -8.43 1.76
N PHE A 68 5.28 -9.23 1.54
CA PHE A 68 5.15 -10.61 1.09
C PHE A 68 4.48 -11.52 2.13
N ARG A 69 3.54 -12.35 1.66
CA ARG A 69 2.91 -13.45 2.41
C ARG A 69 2.65 -14.65 1.49
N ARG A 70 2.35 -15.79 2.11
CA ARG A 70 1.81 -16.96 1.44
C ARG A 70 0.34 -17.11 1.83
N ALA A 71 -0.51 -17.33 0.84
CA ALA A 71 -1.87 -17.81 1.05
C ALA A 71 -1.86 -19.31 1.40
N ASP A 72 -2.94 -19.79 1.99
CA ASP A 72 -3.14 -21.16 2.43
C ASP A 72 -3.12 -22.15 1.26
N ASN A 73 -3.53 -21.71 0.06
CA ASN A 73 -3.42 -22.49 -1.17
C ASN A 73 -1.98 -22.53 -1.75
N GLY A 74 -1.01 -21.92 -1.06
CA GLY A 74 0.38 -21.85 -1.47
C GLY A 74 0.73 -20.66 -2.36
N ALA A 75 -0.23 -19.85 -2.80
CA ALA A 75 0.05 -18.70 -3.67
C ALA A 75 0.95 -17.67 -2.98
N SER A 76 1.90 -17.11 -3.74
CA SER A 76 2.71 -15.96 -3.33
C SER A 76 1.90 -14.69 -3.48
N MET A 77 1.78 -13.88 -2.44
CA MET A 77 1.02 -12.63 -2.50
C MET A 77 1.75 -11.47 -1.82
N MET A 78 1.49 -10.26 -2.31
CA MET A 78 1.95 -9.00 -1.75
C MET A 78 0.76 -8.28 -1.10
N LEU A 79 0.71 -8.25 0.23
CA LEU A 79 -0.38 -7.59 0.97
C LEU A 79 -0.45 -6.10 0.65
N ILE A 80 -1.66 -5.62 0.42
CA ILE A 80 -1.94 -4.23 0.08
C ILE A 80 -1.90 -3.39 1.37
N PRO A 81 -1.02 -2.37 1.46
CA PRO A 81 -1.08 -1.39 2.54
C PRO A 81 -2.38 -0.59 2.45
N LEU A 82 -3.03 -0.31 3.59
CA LEU A 82 -4.32 0.41 3.63
C LEU A 82 -4.28 1.74 2.89
N TYR A 83 -3.16 2.47 2.97
CA TYR A 83 -3.03 3.77 2.32
C TYR A 83 -3.01 3.68 0.78
N ILE A 84 -2.61 2.55 0.19
CA ILE A 84 -2.56 2.37 -1.27
C ILE A 84 -3.92 2.02 -1.86
N LEU A 85 -4.85 1.48 -1.07
CA LEU A 85 -6.14 0.99 -1.57
C LEU A 85 -6.87 2.02 -2.46
N SER A 86 -6.88 3.29 -2.07
CA SER A 86 -7.56 4.38 -2.81
C SER A 86 -6.99 4.70 -4.20
N VAL A 87 -5.81 4.18 -4.53
CA VAL A 87 -5.13 4.41 -5.82
C VAL A 87 -4.97 3.15 -6.65
N ILE A 88 -5.42 1.99 -6.14
CA ILE A 88 -5.51 0.77 -6.94
C ILE A 88 -6.70 0.91 -7.91
N PRO A 89 -6.51 0.67 -9.22
CA PRO A 89 -7.60 0.72 -10.19
C PRO A 89 -8.73 -0.25 -9.85
N GLU A 90 -9.97 0.17 -10.10
CA GLU A 90 -11.11 -0.76 -10.10
C GLU A 90 -10.89 -1.87 -11.14
N GLY A 91 -11.36 -3.08 -10.82
CA GLY A 91 -11.12 -4.27 -11.63
C GLY A 91 -9.75 -4.92 -11.43
N THR A 92 -8.87 -4.38 -10.58
CA THR A 92 -7.61 -5.08 -10.21
C THR A 92 -7.92 -6.39 -9.49
N GLU A 93 -7.36 -7.50 -9.97
CA GLU A 93 -7.46 -8.80 -9.33
C GLU A 93 -6.59 -8.86 -8.06
N ILE A 94 -7.20 -9.30 -6.96
CA ILE A 94 -6.55 -9.49 -5.67
C ILE A 94 -6.90 -10.87 -5.12
N ILE A 95 -6.02 -11.40 -4.27
CA ILE A 95 -6.18 -12.70 -3.62
C ILE A 95 -6.25 -12.52 -2.11
N ASN A 96 -7.09 -13.30 -1.43
CA ASN A 96 -7.11 -13.37 0.03
C ASN A 96 -6.24 -14.52 0.57
N PHE A 97 -6.09 -14.61 1.90
CA PHE A 97 -5.31 -15.68 2.53
C PHE A 97 -5.81 -17.09 2.21
N ASN A 98 -7.11 -17.29 1.94
CA ASN A 98 -7.63 -18.60 1.55
C ASN A 98 -7.35 -18.93 0.06
N GLY A 99 -6.70 -18.02 -0.68
CA GLY A 99 -6.41 -18.21 -2.10
C GLY A 99 -7.55 -17.83 -3.05
N SER A 100 -8.64 -17.24 -2.53
CA SER A 100 -9.78 -16.82 -3.35
C SER A 100 -9.50 -15.48 -4.02
N LYS A 101 -9.83 -15.38 -5.31
CA LYS A 101 -9.70 -14.16 -6.11
C LYS A 101 -10.91 -13.23 -5.93
N ARG A 102 -10.65 -11.92 -5.95
CA ARG A 102 -11.63 -10.83 -5.88
C ARG A 102 -11.16 -9.67 -6.76
N TYR A 103 -12.06 -8.74 -7.07
CA TYR A 103 -11.78 -7.56 -7.87
C TYR A 103 -12.08 -6.27 -7.11
N ILE A 104 -11.10 -5.36 -7.05
CA ILE A 104 -11.25 -4.04 -6.40
C ILE A 104 -12.42 -3.26 -7.02
N GLY A 105 -13.30 -2.69 -6.19
CA GLY A 105 -14.42 -1.85 -6.61
C GLY A 105 -15.61 -2.60 -7.24
N ILE A 106 -15.45 -3.90 -7.50
CA ILE A 106 -16.50 -4.77 -8.07
C ILE A 106 -17.04 -5.69 -6.99
N ASP A 107 -16.15 -6.38 -6.28
CA ASP A 107 -16.52 -7.27 -5.19
C ASP A 107 -16.58 -6.54 -3.86
N HIS A 108 -17.43 -7.02 -2.96
CA HIS A 108 -17.37 -6.62 -1.55
C HIS A 108 -16.11 -7.22 -0.91
N LEU A 109 -15.24 -6.35 -0.43
CA LEU A 109 -14.03 -6.72 0.31
C LEU A 109 -14.31 -6.59 1.79
N ASP A 110 -13.94 -7.61 2.56
CA ASP A 110 -14.00 -7.56 4.01
C ASP A 110 -13.03 -6.50 4.53
N ASP A 111 -13.40 -5.77 5.57
CA ASP A 111 -12.58 -4.74 6.21
C ASP A 111 -11.60 -5.36 7.24
N ASP A 112 -11.30 -6.66 7.13
CA ASP A 112 -10.26 -7.30 7.95
C ASP A 112 -8.89 -6.74 7.55
N HIS A 113 -8.43 -5.82 8.39
CA HIS A 113 -7.12 -5.22 8.30
C HIS A 113 -6.26 -5.59 9.53
N ARG A 114 -5.01 -5.97 9.30
CA ARG A 114 -4.08 -6.35 10.38
C ARG A 114 -2.73 -5.69 10.19
N GLY A 115 -2.34 -4.86 11.16
CA GLY A 115 -1.05 -4.17 11.15
C GLY A 115 -0.86 -3.18 10.00
N GLY A 116 -1.94 -2.53 9.55
CA GLY A 116 -1.87 -1.52 8.47
C GLY A 116 -1.99 -2.08 7.04
N TYR A 117 -2.30 -3.37 6.90
CA TYR A 117 -2.50 -4.05 5.63
C TYR A 117 -3.90 -4.66 5.55
N LEU A 118 -4.44 -4.73 4.34
CA LEU A 118 -5.63 -5.53 4.04
C LEU A 118 -5.31 -7.03 4.16
N SER A 119 -6.31 -7.83 4.48
CA SER A 119 -6.27 -9.30 4.35
C SER A 119 -6.26 -9.80 2.89
N TYR A 120 -5.97 -8.90 1.96
CA TYR A 120 -5.89 -9.11 0.52
C TYR A 120 -4.55 -8.62 -0.02
N GLY A 121 -4.12 -9.21 -1.14
CA GLY A 121 -2.87 -8.86 -1.79
C GLY A 121 -2.89 -9.11 -3.29
N ILE A 122 -1.82 -8.67 -3.95
CA ILE A 122 -1.57 -8.95 -5.36
C ILE A 122 -0.86 -10.30 -5.45
N GLU A 123 -1.40 -11.23 -6.24
CA GLU A 123 -0.74 -12.51 -6.52
C GLU A 123 0.52 -12.27 -7.35
N LEU A 124 1.67 -12.76 -6.88
CA LEU A 124 2.90 -12.76 -7.65
C LEU A 124 2.83 -13.91 -8.64
N LYS A 125 2.78 -13.59 -9.93
CA LYS A 125 2.94 -14.57 -11.01
C LYS A 125 4.45 -14.83 -11.14
N ASP A 126 4.88 -16.08 -11.06
CA ASP A 126 6.27 -16.45 -11.33
C ASP A 126 6.62 -16.01 -12.76
N THR A 127 7.35 -14.90 -12.88
CA THR A 127 7.98 -14.42 -14.13
C THR A 127 9.39 -14.96 -14.25
#